data_AF-A0A0L7REF4-F1
#
_entry.id   AF-A0A0L7REF4-F1
#
_cell.length_a   1.000
_cell.length_b   1.000
_cell.length_c   1.000
_cell.angle_alpha   90.00
_cell.angle_beta   90.00
_cell.angle_gamma   90.00
#
_symmetry.space_group_name_H-M   'P 1'
#
loop_
_entity.id
_entity.type
_entity.pdbx_description
1 polymer ?
#
loop_
_entity_poly.entity_id
_entity_poly.type
_entity_poly.pdbx_seq_one_letter_code
_entity_poly.pdbx_strand_id
1 'polypeptide(L)' 'VIHQKLKRQQTGPISFHDNARPQIASTTVQKLHLLGIEDLPNPSYTPDSSPTDFHFSCSFDNFLRQN' A
#
# COMPACT_ATOMS: atom_id res chain seq x y z
N VAL A 1 22.62 -28.83 0.00
CA VAL A 1 21.41 -27.97 -0.03
C VAL A 1 21.81 -26.57 0.41
N ILE A 2 21.89 -25.65 -0.55
CA ILE A 2 22.49 -24.32 -0.42
C ILE A 2 21.55 -23.46 0.43
N HIS A 3 21.92 -23.16 1.68
CA HIS A 3 21.17 -22.21 2.51
C HIS A 3 21.56 -20.79 2.07
N GLN A 4 20.85 -20.27 1.06
CA GLN A 4 20.96 -18.88 0.67
C GLN A 4 20.22 -18.03 1.71
N LYS A 5 20.95 -17.39 2.63
CA LYS A 5 20.37 -16.36 3.50
C LYS A 5 19.88 -15.22 2.62
N LEU A 6 18.56 -15.04 2.54
CA LEU A 6 17.93 -13.89 1.91
C LEU A 6 18.32 -12.64 2.73
N LYS A 7 19.38 -11.96 2.29
CA LYS A 7 19.78 -10.66 2.83
C LYS A 7 18.66 -9.71 2.44
N ARG A 8 17.75 -9.40 3.37
CA ARG A 8 16.73 -8.39 3.14
C ARG A 8 17.46 -7.09 2.89
N GLN A 9 17.46 -6.65 1.64
CA GLN A 9 17.88 -5.29 1.32
C GLN A 9 16.86 -4.40 2.02
N GLN A 10 17.34 -3.50 2.88
CA GLN A 10 16.49 -2.47 3.47
C GLN A 10 16.18 -1.48 2.36
N THR A 11 15.25 -1.86 1.49
CA THR A 11 14.61 -0.92 0.58
C THR A 11 13.79 0.03 1.42
N GLY A 12 13.81 1.31 1.07
CA GLY A 12 13.04 2.33 1.78
C GLY A 12 11.55 1.97 1.86
N PRO A 13 10.79 2.67 2.71
CA PRO A 13 9.34 2.50 2.74
C PRO A 13 8.76 2.71 1.33
N ILE A 14 7.98 1.73 0.87
CA ILE A 14 7.26 1.81 -0.41
C ILE A 14 5.80 2.07 -0.08
N SER A 15 5.23 3.12 -0.66
CA SER A 15 3.81 3.39 -0.56
C SER A 15 3.06 2.54 -1.58
N PHE A 16 2.01 1.86 -1.13
CA PHE A 16 1.05 1.20 -2.00
C PHE A 16 -0.35 1.67 -1.63
N HIS A 17 -0.94 2.46 -2.51
CA HIS A 17 -2.26 3.05 -2.32
C HIS A 17 -3.04 3.09 -3.63
N ASP A 18 -4.36 3.19 -3.53
CA ASP A 18 -5.20 3.36 -4.71
C ASP A 18 -4.96 4.72 -5.39
N ASN A 19 -5.32 4.79 -6.67
CA ASN A 19 -5.26 6.02 -7.45
C ASN A 19 -6.42 6.99 -7.14
N ALA A 20 -6.98 6.97 -5.92
CA ALA A 20 -8.04 7.92 -5.57
C ALA A 20 -7.53 9.36 -5.69
N ARG A 21 -8.37 10.23 -6.23
CA ARG A 21 -8.07 11.63 -6.57
C ARG A 21 -7.41 12.47 -5.46
N PRO A 22 -7.65 12.26 -4.14
CA PRO A 22 -6.93 12.96 -3.08
C PRO A 22 -5.47 12.51 -2.92
N GLN A 23 -5.16 11.26 -3.28
CA GLN A 23 -3.83 10.67 -3.08
C GLN A 23 -2.84 11.08 -4.19
N ILE A 24 -3.34 11.22 -5.42
CA ILE A 24 -2.56 11.72 -6.56
C ILE A 24 -2.41 13.25 -6.54
N ALA A 25 -3.04 13.95 -5.59
CA ALA A 25 -2.87 15.39 -5.47
C ALA A 25 -1.37 15.72 -5.29
N SER A 26 -0.88 16.69 -6.08
CA SER A 26 0.55 17.09 -6.12
C SER A 26 1.15 17.29 -4.72
N THR A 27 0.35 17.80 -3.78
CA THR A 27 0.73 18.00 -2.37
C THR A 27 1.08 16.71 -1.63
N THR A 28 0.39 15.60 -1.92
CA THR A 28 0.63 14.29 -1.29
C THR A 28 1.90 13.65 -1.86
N VAL A 29 2.06 13.68 -3.18
CA VAL A 29 3.27 13.20 -3.88
C VAL A 29 4.52 13.94 -3.40
N GLN A 30 4.44 15.27 -3.25
CA GLN A 30 5.54 16.08 -2.71
C GLN A 30 5.93 15.67 -1.28
N LYS A 31 4.95 15.37 -0.42
CA LYS A 31 5.20 14.90 0.95
C LYS A 31 5.82 13.51 0.97
N LEU A 32 5.38 12.59 0.12
CA LEU A 32 5.96 11.24 0.00
C LEU A 32 7.42 11.31 -0.42
N HIS A 33 7.73 12.14 -1.42
CA HIS A 33 9.11 12.37 -1.86
C HIS A 33 9.98 12.99 -0.75
N LEU A 34 9.45 13.96 0.01
CA LEU A 34 10.15 14.56 1.15
C LEU A 34 10.47 13.54 2.25
N LEU A 35 9.60 12.54 2.43
CA LEU A 35 9.78 11.46 3.40
C LEU A 35 10.65 10.31 2.88
N GLY A 36 11.13 10.37 1.63
CA GLY A 36 11.89 9.29 0.99
C GLY A 36 11.08 8.02 0.76
N ILE A 37 9.75 8.17 0.63
CA ILE A 37 8.84 7.07 0.36
C ILE A 37 8.70 6.95 -1.16
N GLU A 38 9.09 5.81 -1.71
CA GLU A 38 8.91 5.52 -3.12
C GLU A 38 7.45 5.16 -3.38
N ASP A 39 6.88 5.73 -4.46
CA ASP A 39 5.50 5.47 -4.85
C ASP A 39 5.45 4.32 -5.86
N LEU A 40 4.64 3.29 -5.57
CA LEU A 40 4.48 2.15 -6.47
C LEU A 40 3.35 2.45 -7.46
N PRO A 41 3.60 2.42 -8.79
CA PRO A 41 2.57 2.68 -9.77
C PRO A 41 1.45 1.63 -9.66
N ASN A 42 0.25 2.08 -9.30
CA ASN A 42 -0.92 1.22 -9.19
C ASN A 42 -1.73 1.27 -10.51
N PRO A 43 -2.25 0.15 -11.05
CA PRO A 43 -3.31 0.19 -12.06
C PRO A 43 -4.52 1.02 -11.61
N SER A 44 -5.31 1.49 -12.57
CA SER A 44 -6.57 2.18 -12.28
C SER A 44 -7.46 1.30 -11.40
N TYR A 45 -7.90 1.85 -10.27
CA TYR A 45 -8.78 1.31 -9.23
C TYR A 45 -9.13 -0.19 -9.37
N THR A 46 -8.36 -1.06 -8.70
CA THR A 46 -8.65 -2.50 -8.55
C THR A 46 -8.74 -2.81 -7.04
N PRO A 47 -9.96 -2.83 -6.45
CA PRO A 47 -10.15 -3.01 -5.01
C PRO A 47 -9.57 -4.32 -4.45
N ASP A 48 -9.49 -5.35 -5.30
CA ASP A 48 -8.92 -6.66 -4.99
C ASP A 48 -7.38 -6.68 -4.94
N SER A 49 -6.73 -5.65 -5.51
CA SER A 49 -5.27 -5.55 -5.53
C SER A 49 -4.67 -4.95 -4.26
N SER A 50 -5.49 -4.25 -3.46
CA SER A 50 -5.09 -3.58 -2.23
C SER A 50 -5.18 -4.52 -1.03
N PRO A 51 -4.06 -4.83 -0.35
CA PRO A 51 -4.08 -5.64 0.87
C PRO A 51 -4.98 -5.03 1.96
N THR A 52 -5.07 -3.70 2.02
CA THR A 52 -5.92 -2.97 2.96
C THR A 52 -7.39 -3.23 2.66
N ASP A 53 -7.80 -3.12 1.40
CA ASP A 53 -9.21 -3.27 1.03
C ASP A 53 -9.66 -4.74 1.13
N PHE A 54 -8.81 -5.69 0.73
CA PHE A 54 -9.16 -7.10 0.81
C PHE A 54 -9.12 -7.68 2.24
N HIS A 55 -8.09 -7.35 3.04
CA HIS A 55 -7.95 -7.97 4.36
C HIS A 55 -8.56 -7.14 5.48
N PHE A 56 -8.27 -5.84 5.53
CA PHE A 56 -8.70 -5.00 6.65
C PHE A 56 -10.16 -4.59 6.50
N SER A 57 -10.55 -4.04 5.35
CA SER A 57 -11.93 -3.56 5.14
C SER A 57 -12.95 -4.71 5.23
N CYS A 58 -12.67 -5.86 4.61
CA CYS A 58 -13.55 -7.04 4.76
C CYS A 58 -13.65 -7.53 6.21
N SER A 59 -12.55 -7.55 6.96
CA SER A 59 -12.58 -7.96 8.37
C SER A 59 -13.34 -6.96 9.23
N PHE A 60 -13.17 -5.66 8.96
CA PHE A 60 -13.88 -4.58 9.64
C PHE A 60 -15.39 -4.62 9.35
N ASP A 61 -15.78 -4.82 8.09
CA ASP A 61 -17.18 -4.98 7.70
C ASP A 61 -17.82 -6.18 8.40
N ASN A 62 -17.08 -7.29 8.54
CA ASN A 62 -17.56 -8.47 9.27
C ASN A 62 -17.71 -8.18 10.76
N PHE A 63 -16.79 -7.43 11.36
CA PHE A 63 -16.89 -7.00 12.76
C PHE A 63 -18.11 -6.10 12.99
N LEU A 64 -18.35 -5.13 12.10
CA LEU A 64 -19.50 -4.23 12.21
C LEU A 64 -20.85 -4.94 12.03
N ARG A 65 -20.90 -6.04 11.26
CA ARG A 65 -22.12 -6.84 11.08
C ARG A 65 -22.43 -7.78 12.25
N GLN A 66 -21.46 -8.02 13.14
CA GLN A 66 -21.64 -8.92 14.30
C GLN A 66 -22.15 -8.19 15.56
N ASN A 67 -22.30 -6.85 15.51
CA ASN A 67 -22.96 -6.02 16.52
C ASN A 67 -24.32 -5.51 16.00
#